data_AF-A0A2L2YHS3-F1
#
_entry.id   AF-A0A2L2YHS3-F1
#
_cell.length_a   1.000
_cell.length_b   1.000
_cell.length_c   1.000
_cell.angle_alpha   90.00
_cell.angle_beta   90.00
_cell.angle_gamma   90.00
#
_symmetry.space_group_name_H-M   'P 1'
#
loop_
_entity.id
_entity.type
_entity.pdbx_description
1 polymer ?
#
loop_
_entity_poly.entity_id
_entity_poly.type
_entity_poly.pdbx_seq_one_letter_code
_entity_poly.pdbx_strand_id
1 'polypeptide(L)'
;MDTSESPEDKDESFYFKLDTLPPEIFLHICSFLSAKYVINVLSQVCEKFRDIIENESTWRMRIFESWPNRYPLVPAPADFDWKEACIEREDHYDLWKNKAENMHLYHLKDAHFGSVNVVSLLEEGSMCASGGRDGALKLWSISSLEEETNPRDYLSCLINSTTGAHGSAWLWSLTYDKSNKTLYSGGFDCNIKTWDLENPSVVLSTHSLSSPILCLAYSDNNLTSGCYGRSVSLFDPRTNLQPVWQHIHHQRPVICIVNDDKHVISGSEDKSIIVYDKSARKVLKTINLEGFPLSMSYEYGQLLVGDVLGSIHVIDPVSGNFDLLKSYESGHKTKITGIQHSLGSVMTCSTDKTIRVLEPSENPSIITVLNVGSEVSKISAYKTTLASANTDDSISIWLPKEEEEL
;
A
#
# COMPACT_ATOMS: atom_id res chain seq x y z
N MET A 1 42.22 -70.93 -4.98
CA MET A 1 40.90 -71.57 -5.24
C MET A 1 40.10 -71.48 -3.96
N ASP A 2 39.92 -70.30 -3.39
CA ASP A 2 39.19 -69.12 -3.89
C ASP A 2 37.67 -69.30 -3.86
N THR A 3 37.07 -68.29 -3.21
CA THR A 3 35.68 -67.84 -3.20
C THR A 3 34.65 -68.73 -2.51
N SER A 4 34.61 -68.62 -1.18
CA SER A 4 33.37 -68.61 -0.43
C SER A 4 32.54 -67.39 -0.85
N GLU A 5 31.42 -67.62 -1.53
CA GLU A 5 30.37 -66.61 -1.71
C GLU A 5 29.80 -66.24 -0.35
N SER A 6 30.16 -65.07 0.16
CA SER A 6 29.36 -64.35 1.15
C SER A 6 28.07 -63.90 0.47
N PRO A 7 26.90 -64.02 1.11
CA PRO A 7 25.73 -63.31 0.62
C PRO A 7 26.09 -61.82 0.69
N GLU A 8 26.16 -61.15 -0.46
CA GLU A 8 26.08 -59.70 -0.49
C GLU A 8 24.74 -59.35 0.16
N ASP A 9 24.82 -58.90 1.41
CA ASP A 9 23.79 -58.11 2.04
C ASP A 9 23.47 -56.98 1.07
N LYS A 10 22.39 -57.16 0.31
CA LYS A 10 21.67 -56.07 -0.33
C LYS A 10 21.00 -55.28 0.78
N ASP A 11 21.82 -54.58 1.56
CA ASP A 11 21.40 -53.34 2.19
C ASP A 11 21.17 -52.35 1.04
N GLU A 12 20.04 -52.52 0.34
CA GLU A 12 19.32 -51.40 -0.27
C GLU A 12 18.93 -50.49 0.90
N SER A 13 19.92 -49.73 1.37
CA SER A 13 19.69 -48.50 2.08
C SER A 13 18.77 -47.70 1.16
N PHE A 14 17.47 -47.72 1.49
CA PHE A 14 16.48 -46.85 0.92
C PHE A 14 16.92 -45.44 1.28
N TYR A 15 17.84 -44.89 0.48
CA TYR A 15 18.14 -43.48 0.47
C TYR A 15 16.85 -42.82 -0.01
N PHE A 16 16.02 -42.41 0.96
CA PHE A 16 14.88 -41.55 0.71
C PHE A 16 15.41 -40.28 0.06
N LYS A 17 15.39 -40.26 -1.27
CA LYS A 17 15.70 -39.08 -2.04
C LYS A 17 14.44 -38.24 -2.14
N LEU A 18 14.63 -36.92 -2.16
CA LEU A 18 13.54 -35.95 -2.14
C LEU A 18 12.56 -36.13 -3.33
N ASP A 19 13.01 -36.73 -4.43
CA ASP A 19 12.22 -37.04 -5.64
C ASP A 19 11.36 -38.31 -5.53
N THR A 20 11.58 -39.15 -4.51
CA THR A 20 10.84 -40.39 -4.24
C THR A 20 9.78 -40.23 -3.15
N LEU A 21 9.73 -39.07 -2.49
CA LEU A 21 8.77 -38.79 -1.44
C LEU A 21 7.37 -38.51 -2.01
N PRO A 22 6.31 -38.89 -1.28
CA PRO A 22 4.96 -38.42 -1.54
C PRO A 22 4.91 -36.88 -1.54
N PRO A 23 4.08 -36.26 -2.40
CA PRO A 23 3.98 -34.81 -2.51
C PRO A 23 3.59 -34.16 -1.18
N GLU A 24 2.79 -34.82 -0.33
CA GLU A 24 2.36 -34.28 0.97
C GLU A 24 3.55 -34.11 1.94
N ILE A 25 4.44 -35.10 1.99
CA ILE A 25 5.64 -35.03 2.84
C ILE A 25 6.60 -33.98 2.29
N PHE A 26 6.74 -33.91 0.97
CA PHE A 26 7.54 -32.87 0.33
C PHE A 26 7.00 -31.46 0.63
N LEU A 27 5.69 -31.24 0.58
CA LEU A 27 5.07 -29.97 0.91
C LEU A 27 5.22 -29.62 2.40
N HIS A 28 5.17 -30.61 3.29
CA HIS A 28 5.48 -30.41 4.70
C HIS A 28 6.95 -30.04 4.94
N ILE A 29 7.89 -30.57 4.17
CA ILE A 29 9.28 -30.09 4.21
C ILE A 29 9.35 -28.64 3.71
N CYS A 30 8.63 -28.33 2.63
CA CYS A 30 8.59 -26.98 2.08
C CYS A 30 7.96 -25.96 3.03
N SER A 31 7.07 -26.34 3.96
CA SER A 31 6.50 -25.41 4.94
C SER A 31 7.52 -24.87 5.95
N PHE A 32 8.67 -25.54 6.11
CA PHE A 32 9.77 -25.05 6.96
C PHE A 32 10.77 -24.13 6.24
N LEU A 33 10.65 -24.01 4.91
CA LEU A 33 11.47 -23.14 4.08
C LEU A 33 10.67 -21.89 3.71
N SER A 34 11.34 -20.76 3.46
CA SER A 34 10.63 -19.55 3.01
C SER A 34 9.98 -19.75 1.63
N ALA A 35 8.80 -19.17 1.42
CA ALA A 35 8.07 -19.25 0.15
C ALA A 35 8.94 -18.78 -1.03
N LYS A 36 9.72 -17.71 -0.82
CA LYS A 36 10.67 -17.17 -1.79
C LYS A 36 11.73 -18.20 -2.20
N TYR A 37 12.29 -18.94 -1.25
CA TYR A 37 13.25 -20.01 -1.53
C TYR A 37 12.62 -21.17 -2.30
N VAL A 38 11.40 -21.58 -1.90
CA VAL A 38 10.67 -22.66 -2.56
C VAL A 38 10.38 -22.32 -4.02
N ILE A 39 9.91 -21.09 -4.29
CA ILE A 39 9.55 -20.66 -5.65
C ILE A 39 10.77 -20.42 -6.51
N ASN A 40 11.82 -19.77 -6.00
CA ASN A 40 12.95 -19.37 -6.83
C ASN A 40 14.02 -20.45 -6.97
N VAL A 41 14.25 -21.25 -5.93
CA VAL A 41 15.33 -22.24 -5.90
C VAL A 41 14.79 -23.64 -6.13
N LEU A 42 13.83 -24.10 -5.32
CA LEU A 42 13.35 -25.49 -5.42
C LEU A 42 12.62 -25.79 -6.74
N SER A 43 11.94 -24.82 -7.33
CA SER A 43 11.31 -24.98 -8.65
C SER A 43 12.32 -25.26 -9.78
N GLN A 44 13.58 -24.83 -9.61
CA GLN A 44 14.64 -25.01 -10.61
C GLN A 44 15.36 -26.36 -10.47
N VAL A 45 15.18 -27.08 -9.36
CA VAL A 45 15.91 -28.31 -9.06
C VAL A 45 15.41 -29.50 -9.89
N CYS A 46 14.10 -29.65 -10.08
CA CYS A 46 13.51 -30.77 -10.80
C CYS A 46 12.15 -30.41 -11.41
N GLU A 47 11.81 -30.99 -12.57
CA GLU A 47 10.50 -30.81 -13.21
C GLU A 47 9.34 -31.25 -12.30
N LYS A 48 9.51 -32.36 -11.56
CA LYS A 48 8.50 -32.82 -10.61
C LYS A 48 8.22 -31.79 -9.51
N PHE A 49 9.25 -31.13 -9.00
CA PHE A 49 9.08 -30.10 -7.96
C PHE A 49 8.41 -28.86 -8.53
N ARG A 50 8.81 -28.46 -9.75
CA ARG A 50 8.15 -27.38 -10.49
C ARG A 50 6.65 -27.66 -10.64
N ASP A 51 6.26 -28.85 -11.07
CA ASP A 51 4.84 -29.19 -11.28
C ASP A 51 4.02 -29.14 -9.98
N ILE A 52 4.60 -29.60 -8.86
CA ILE A 52 3.96 -29.55 -7.53
C ILE A 52 3.82 -28.10 -7.04
N ILE A 53 4.87 -27.30 -7.23
CA ILE A 53 4.93 -25.88 -6.84
C ILE A 53 4.06 -25.01 -7.75
N GLU A 54 3.85 -25.40 -8.99
CA GLU A 54 3.05 -24.64 -9.94
C GLU A 54 1.56 -24.67 -9.61
N ASN A 55 1.10 -25.72 -8.93
CA ASN A 55 -0.28 -25.87 -8.50
C ASN A 55 -0.69 -24.83 -7.45
N GLU A 56 -1.72 -24.03 -7.75
CA GLU A 56 -2.28 -23.00 -6.88
C GLU A 56 -2.79 -23.54 -5.54
N SER A 57 -3.32 -24.78 -5.52
CA SER A 57 -3.86 -25.37 -4.29
C SER A 57 -2.79 -25.52 -3.20
N THR A 58 -1.54 -25.74 -3.61
CA THR A 58 -0.39 -25.85 -2.70
C THR A 58 -0.21 -24.57 -1.88
N TRP A 59 -0.22 -23.43 -2.55
CA TRP A 59 -0.02 -22.11 -1.95
C TRP A 59 -1.20 -21.68 -1.10
N ARG A 60 -2.41 -21.99 -1.58
CA ARG A 60 -3.63 -21.80 -0.80
C ARG A 60 -3.59 -22.59 0.51
N MET A 61 -3.24 -23.88 0.47
CA MET A 61 -3.13 -24.71 1.67
C MET A 61 -2.07 -24.19 2.62
N ARG A 62 -0.91 -23.77 2.10
CA ARG A 62 0.16 -23.18 2.91
C ARG A 62 -0.30 -21.94 3.68
N ILE A 63 -1.05 -21.04 3.05
CA ILE A 63 -1.62 -19.87 3.75
C ILE A 63 -2.57 -20.31 4.85
N PHE A 64 -3.45 -21.29 4.59
CA PHE A 64 -4.42 -21.76 5.59
C PHE A 64 -3.78 -22.52 6.76
N GLU A 65 -2.66 -23.21 6.53
CA GLU A 65 -1.89 -23.88 7.58
C GLU A 65 -1.18 -22.86 8.47
N SER A 66 -0.55 -21.85 7.89
CA SER A 66 0.16 -20.80 8.64
C SER A 66 -0.79 -19.79 9.29
N TRP A 67 -1.93 -19.50 8.65
CA TRP A 67 -2.95 -18.57 9.12
C TRP A 67 -4.36 -19.15 8.92
N PRO A 68 -5.05 -19.57 10.00
CA PRO A 68 -6.33 -20.28 9.89
C PRO A 68 -7.50 -19.40 9.44
N ASN A 69 -7.34 -18.07 9.50
CA ASN A 69 -8.41 -17.13 9.14
C ASN A 69 -8.58 -17.03 7.63
N ARG A 70 -9.81 -16.71 7.20
CA ARG A 70 -10.14 -16.58 5.78
C ARG A 70 -9.27 -15.51 5.11
N TYR A 71 -8.64 -15.90 4.01
CA TYR A 71 -7.86 -15.05 3.12
C TYR A 71 -8.06 -15.50 1.67
N PRO A 72 -8.18 -14.57 0.70
CA PRO A 72 -8.42 -13.13 0.87
C PRO A 72 -9.79 -12.81 1.51
N LEU A 73 -9.98 -11.57 1.99
CA LEU A 73 -11.22 -11.13 2.66
C LEU A 73 -12.45 -11.17 1.74
N VAL A 74 -12.21 -10.86 0.47
CA VAL A 74 -13.16 -10.94 -0.65
C VAL A 74 -12.80 -12.18 -1.46
N PRO A 75 -13.77 -12.86 -2.12
CA PRO A 75 -13.44 -13.92 -3.07
C PRO A 75 -12.37 -13.48 -4.07
N ALA A 76 -11.28 -14.25 -4.15
CA ALA A 76 -10.15 -13.95 -5.02
C ALA A 76 -10.63 -13.80 -6.48
N PRO A 77 -10.17 -12.78 -7.22
CA PRO A 77 -10.35 -12.70 -8.66
C PRO A 77 -9.79 -13.94 -9.37
N ALA A 78 -10.23 -14.20 -10.61
CA ALA A 78 -9.78 -15.36 -11.38
C ALA A 78 -8.25 -15.36 -11.63
N ASP A 79 -7.63 -14.18 -11.70
CA ASP A 79 -6.21 -14.01 -12.00
C ASP A 79 -5.37 -13.75 -10.73
N PHE A 80 -5.84 -14.19 -9.55
CA PHE A 80 -5.15 -13.95 -8.28
C PHE A 80 -3.90 -14.82 -8.13
N ASP A 81 -2.73 -14.21 -8.05
CA ASP A 81 -1.48 -14.92 -7.83
C ASP A 81 -1.28 -15.30 -6.36
N TRP A 82 -1.59 -16.56 -6.06
CA TRP A 82 -1.40 -17.14 -4.72
C TRP A 82 0.08 -17.24 -4.32
N LYS A 83 1.02 -17.31 -5.27
CA LYS A 83 2.45 -17.41 -4.98
C LYS A 83 2.99 -16.09 -4.44
N GLU A 84 2.68 -15.00 -5.14
CA GLU A 84 3.06 -13.65 -4.72
C GLU A 84 2.43 -13.31 -3.37
N ALA A 85 1.15 -13.66 -3.17
CA ALA A 85 0.47 -13.46 -1.91
C ALA A 85 1.15 -14.21 -0.74
N CYS A 86 1.64 -15.43 -0.95
CA CYS A 86 2.40 -16.15 0.06
C CYS A 86 3.73 -15.47 0.38
N ILE A 87 4.49 -15.06 -0.64
CA ILE A 87 5.79 -14.40 -0.47
C ILE A 87 5.62 -13.11 0.31
N GLU A 88 4.75 -12.19 -0.14
CA GLU A 88 4.56 -10.91 0.54
C GLU A 88 4.09 -11.07 1.97
N ARG A 89 3.26 -12.09 2.24
CA ARG A 89 2.72 -12.32 3.58
C ARG A 89 3.76 -12.86 4.54
N GLU A 90 4.58 -13.81 4.12
CA GLU A 90 5.72 -14.30 4.93
C GLU A 90 6.73 -13.18 5.16
N ASP A 91 7.15 -12.48 4.10
CA ASP A 91 8.12 -11.38 4.17
C ASP A 91 7.63 -10.28 5.11
N HIS A 92 6.38 -9.82 4.95
CA HIS A 92 5.81 -8.80 5.85
C HIS A 92 5.68 -9.30 7.29
N TYR A 93 5.22 -10.54 7.49
CA TYR A 93 5.07 -11.07 8.84
C TYR A 93 6.42 -11.12 9.56
N ASP A 94 7.47 -11.63 8.93
CA ASP A 94 8.79 -11.77 9.53
C ASP A 94 9.49 -10.42 9.75
N LEU A 95 9.41 -9.51 8.78
CA LEU A 95 9.96 -8.15 8.89
C LEU A 95 9.32 -7.37 10.05
N TRP A 96 7.98 -7.38 10.14
CA TRP A 96 7.28 -6.58 11.12
C TRP A 96 7.30 -7.20 12.52
N LYS A 97 7.24 -8.52 12.65
CA LYS A 97 7.33 -9.23 13.93
C LYS A 97 8.66 -8.93 14.64
N ASN A 98 9.77 -8.93 13.89
CA ASN A 98 11.11 -8.66 14.40
C ASN A 98 11.63 -7.28 13.98
N LYS A 99 10.75 -6.27 13.94
CA LYS A 99 11.09 -4.92 13.44
C LYS A 99 12.36 -4.28 14.01
N ALA A 100 12.76 -4.59 15.25
CA ALA A 100 13.95 -3.99 15.86
C ALA A 100 15.25 -4.51 15.21
N GLU A 101 15.23 -5.76 14.81
CA GLU A 101 16.34 -6.43 14.13
C GLU A 101 16.27 -6.16 12.64
N ASN A 102 15.07 -6.21 12.05
CA ASN A 102 14.88 -6.24 10.59
C ASN A 102 14.60 -4.90 9.93
N MET A 103 14.32 -3.82 10.68
CA MET A 103 14.01 -2.52 10.09
C MET A 103 14.92 -1.40 10.61
N HIS A 104 15.37 -0.53 9.71
CA HIS A 104 15.92 0.78 10.03
C HIS A 104 14.82 1.84 10.04
N LEU A 105 14.80 2.67 11.08
CA LEU A 105 13.94 3.84 11.18
C LEU A 105 14.78 5.09 10.90
N TYR A 106 14.47 5.76 9.80
CA TYR A 106 14.99 7.08 9.48
C TYR A 106 13.96 8.14 9.87
N HIS A 107 14.38 9.06 10.73
CA HIS A 107 13.53 10.15 11.19
C HIS A 107 14.06 11.49 10.64
N LEU A 108 13.46 11.96 9.55
CA LEU A 108 13.79 13.24 8.93
C LEU A 108 13.10 14.37 9.73
N LYS A 109 13.86 14.99 10.65
CA LYS A 109 13.41 16.18 11.41
C LYS A 109 13.52 17.44 10.55
N ASP A 110 12.64 18.41 10.79
CA ASP A 110 12.58 19.68 10.07
C ASP A 110 12.43 19.49 8.54
N ALA A 111 11.75 18.41 8.16
CA ALA A 111 11.50 18.10 6.76
C ALA A 111 10.64 19.18 6.10
N HIS A 112 9.71 19.80 6.84
CA HIS A 112 8.92 20.97 6.41
C HIS A 112 8.94 22.06 7.49
N PHE A 113 8.48 23.27 7.16
CA PHE A 113 8.33 24.36 8.15
C PHE A 113 6.99 24.32 8.91
N GLY A 114 6.19 23.30 8.65
CA GLY A 114 4.89 23.07 9.26
C GLY A 114 4.42 21.65 8.95
N SER A 115 3.28 21.28 9.54
CA SER A 115 2.86 19.88 9.57
C SER A 115 2.82 19.25 8.18
N VAL A 116 3.41 18.07 8.04
CA VAL A 116 3.37 17.30 6.80
C VAL A 116 1.99 16.67 6.69
N ASN A 117 1.24 16.99 5.63
CA ASN A 117 -0.12 16.46 5.44
C ASN A 117 -0.13 15.20 4.56
N VAL A 118 0.87 15.05 3.69
CA VAL A 118 0.91 13.97 2.70
C VAL A 118 2.32 13.50 2.46
N VAL A 119 2.43 12.18 2.28
CA VAL A 119 3.61 11.46 1.84
C VAL A 119 3.19 10.47 0.75
N SER A 120 4.03 10.27 -0.25
CA SER A 120 3.85 9.26 -1.29
C SER A 120 5.19 8.67 -1.67
N LEU A 121 5.31 7.34 -1.64
CA LEU A 121 6.42 6.64 -2.24
C LEU A 121 6.29 6.67 -3.77
N LEU A 122 7.41 6.85 -4.46
CA LEU A 122 7.53 6.99 -5.90
C LEU A 122 8.55 5.98 -6.44
N GLU A 123 8.51 5.74 -7.76
CA GLU A 123 9.47 4.88 -8.48
C GLU A 123 9.73 3.54 -7.76
N GLU A 124 8.66 2.82 -7.39
CA GLU A 124 8.75 1.51 -6.73
C GLU A 124 9.52 1.57 -5.39
N GLY A 125 9.42 2.69 -4.66
CA GLY A 125 9.98 2.84 -3.32
C GLY A 125 11.40 3.41 -3.27
N SER A 126 11.99 3.80 -4.41
CA SER A 126 13.32 4.44 -4.45
C SER A 126 13.30 5.93 -4.09
N MET A 127 12.14 6.58 -4.22
CA MET A 127 11.96 8.00 -3.92
C MET A 127 10.71 8.24 -3.07
N CYS A 128 10.68 9.37 -2.38
CA CYS A 128 9.55 9.80 -1.55
C CYS A 128 9.20 11.25 -1.86
N ALA A 129 7.93 11.55 -2.07
CA ALA A 129 7.40 12.90 -2.15
C ALA A 129 6.65 13.27 -0.88
N SER A 130 6.88 14.48 -0.38
CA SER A 130 6.18 15.02 0.79
C SER A 130 5.63 16.41 0.54
N GLY A 131 4.46 16.68 1.13
CA GLY A 131 3.78 17.96 1.07
C GLY A 131 3.30 18.42 2.45
N GLY A 132 3.56 19.69 2.76
CA GLY A 132 3.26 20.27 4.06
C GLY A 132 2.30 21.46 4.02
N ARG A 133 2.02 22.00 5.21
CA ARG A 133 1.29 23.28 5.38
C ARG A 133 2.11 24.50 4.94
N ASP A 134 3.41 24.35 4.75
CA ASP A 134 4.28 25.38 4.15
C ASP A 134 4.03 25.57 2.65
N GLY A 135 3.18 24.74 2.03
CA GLY A 135 2.90 24.79 0.60
C GLY A 135 4.08 24.33 -0.27
N ALA A 136 5.10 23.74 0.36
CA ALA A 136 6.26 23.20 -0.32
C ALA A 136 5.99 21.74 -0.73
N LEU A 137 6.56 21.39 -1.88
CA LEU A 137 6.66 20.01 -2.35
C LEU A 137 8.14 19.62 -2.33
N LYS A 138 8.47 18.58 -1.56
CA LYS A 138 9.84 18.08 -1.42
C LYS A 138 9.93 16.66 -1.93
N LEU A 139 11.02 16.38 -2.65
CA LEU A 139 11.36 15.05 -3.16
C LEU A 139 12.62 14.56 -2.47
N TRP A 140 12.55 13.34 -1.95
CA TRP A 140 13.59 12.68 -1.18
C TRP A 140 14.04 11.42 -1.92
N SER A 141 15.35 11.26 -2.05
CA SER A 141 15.98 10.01 -2.50
C SER A 141 16.02 9.06 -1.31
N ILE A 142 15.40 7.88 -1.45
CA ILE A 142 15.45 6.83 -0.41
C ILE A 142 16.76 6.06 -0.47
N SER A 143 17.28 5.82 -1.68
CA SER A 143 18.54 5.10 -1.91
C SER A 143 19.77 5.83 -1.37
N SER A 144 19.65 7.12 -1.07
CA SER A 144 20.75 7.95 -0.54
C SER A 144 20.74 8.05 0.99
N LEU A 145 19.80 7.38 1.68
CA LEU A 145 19.82 7.33 3.15
C LEU A 145 20.89 6.34 3.62
N GLU A 146 22.11 6.84 3.79
CA GLU A 146 23.22 6.09 4.39
C GLU A 146 23.09 6.06 5.93
N GLU A 147 23.43 4.94 6.56
CA GLU A 147 23.39 4.74 8.02
C GLU A 147 24.20 5.78 8.82
N GLU A 148 25.26 6.35 8.22
CA GLU A 148 26.15 7.33 8.85
C GLU A 148 25.75 8.79 8.63
N THR A 149 24.65 9.06 7.92
CA THR A 149 24.18 10.45 7.82
C THR A 149 23.72 10.93 9.18
N ASN A 150 24.50 11.85 9.76
CA ASN A 150 24.12 12.59 10.94
C ASN A 150 22.66 13.07 10.78
N PRO A 151 21.83 13.03 11.84
CA PRO A 151 20.41 13.42 11.80
C PRO A 151 20.16 14.90 11.43
N ARG A 152 21.19 15.64 11.00
CA ARG A 152 21.17 17.03 10.56
C ARG A 152 21.52 17.23 9.08
N ASP A 153 22.05 16.23 8.39
CA ASP A 153 22.43 16.33 6.96
C ASP A 153 21.37 15.69 6.03
N TYR A 154 20.08 15.87 6.36
CA TYR A 154 18.97 15.45 5.50
C TYR A 154 18.95 16.16 4.13
N LEU A 155 19.71 17.26 3.99
CA LEU A 155 19.90 17.98 2.73
C LEU A 155 20.58 17.11 1.66
N SER A 156 21.35 16.09 2.06
CA SER A 156 21.95 15.12 1.12
C SER A 156 20.90 14.25 0.42
N CYS A 157 19.79 13.97 1.09
CA CYS A 157 18.71 13.13 0.59
C CYS A 157 17.66 13.92 -0.19
N LEU A 158 17.64 15.25 -0.08
CA LEU A 158 16.70 16.12 -0.75
C LEU A 158 17.10 16.31 -2.22
N ILE A 159 16.39 15.64 -3.14
CA ILE A 159 16.61 15.78 -4.58
C ILE A 159 16.16 17.17 -5.03
N ASN A 160 14.97 17.57 -4.61
CA ASN A 160 14.42 18.87 -4.92
C ASN A 160 13.47 19.37 -3.83
N SER A 161 13.46 20.67 -3.63
CA SER A 161 12.48 21.37 -2.81
C SER A 161 11.91 22.53 -3.60
N THR A 162 10.70 22.34 -4.12
CA THR A 162 9.96 23.44 -4.74
C THR A 162 9.25 24.22 -3.64
N THR A 163 9.91 25.24 -3.13
CA THR A 163 9.33 26.18 -2.15
C THR A 163 8.22 26.98 -2.84
N GLY A 164 7.03 27.02 -2.22
CA GLY A 164 5.88 27.70 -2.79
C GLY A 164 5.23 26.97 -3.98
N ALA A 165 5.33 25.63 -4.03
CA ALA A 165 4.62 24.82 -5.02
C ALA A 165 3.14 25.21 -5.15
N HIS A 166 2.46 25.49 -4.04
CA HIS A 166 1.10 26.08 -4.00
C HIS A 166 1.07 27.48 -3.35
N GLY A 167 2.17 28.23 -3.45
CA GLY A 167 2.34 29.52 -2.77
C GLY A 167 2.29 29.37 -1.25
N SER A 168 1.42 30.15 -0.59
CA SER A 168 1.19 30.07 0.87
C SER A 168 0.05 29.11 1.26
N ALA A 169 -0.56 28.41 0.30
CA ALA A 169 -1.66 27.50 0.56
C ALA A 169 -1.15 26.11 0.95
N TRP A 170 -1.94 25.40 1.76
CA TRP A 170 -1.58 24.07 2.23
C TRP A 170 -1.65 23.06 1.10
N LEU A 171 -0.64 22.21 1.01
CA LEU A 171 -0.66 21.04 0.15
C LEU A 171 -1.36 19.90 0.92
N TRP A 172 -2.39 19.31 0.33
CA TRP A 172 -3.26 18.35 1.02
C TRP A 172 -3.26 16.97 0.38
N SER A 173 -3.06 16.89 -0.94
CA SER A 173 -3.04 15.61 -1.65
C SER A 173 -1.94 15.54 -2.69
N LEU A 174 -1.36 14.34 -2.83
CA LEU A 174 -0.40 13.96 -3.85
C LEU A 174 -0.82 12.62 -4.44
N THR A 175 -0.65 12.49 -5.74
CA THR A 175 -0.78 11.21 -6.45
C THR A 175 0.23 11.14 -7.58
N TYR A 176 0.65 9.93 -7.92
CA TYR A 176 1.75 9.67 -8.83
C TYR A 176 1.32 8.78 -9.99
N ASP A 177 1.68 9.18 -11.19
CA ASP A 177 1.62 8.34 -12.38
C ASP A 177 2.96 7.65 -12.61
N LYS A 178 2.98 6.34 -12.35
CA LYS A 178 4.14 5.47 -12.58
C LYS A 178 4.58 5.42 -14.05
N SER A 179 3.62 5.51 -14.98
CA SER A 179 3.89 5.30 -16.41
C SER A 179 4.61 6.48 -17.05
N ASN A 180 4.13 7.71 -16.80
CA ASN A 180 4.70 8.93 -17.36
C ASN A 180 5.60 9.68 -16.37
N LYS A 181 5.98 9.04 -15.26
CA LYS A 181 6.79 9.64 -14.18
C LYS A 181 6.30 11.04 -13.77
N THR A 182 4.99 11.21 -13.69
CA THR A 182 4.36 12.52 -13.45
C THR A 182 3.72 12.55 -12.07
N LEU A 183 3.95 13.62 -11.31
CA LEU A 183 3.38 13.82 -9.99
C LEU A 183 2.29 14.90 -10.06
N TYR A 184 1.13 14.64 -9.44
CA TYR A 184 0.03 15.60 -9.33
C TYR A 184 -0.13 16.04 -7.89
N SER A 185 -0.20 17.34 -7.67
CA SER A 185 -0.43 17.93 -6.36
C SER A 185 -1.72 18.74 -6.31
N GLY A 186 -2.44 18.58 -5.21
CA GLY A 186 -3.69 19.26 -4.91
C GLY A 186 -3.57 20.03 -3.61
N GLY A 187 -3.92 21.31 -3.68
CA GLY A 187 -3.80 22.23 -2.55
C GLY A 187 -5.08 22.96 -2.19
N PHE A 188 -4.98 23.73 -1.11
CA PHE A 188 -6.04 24.63 -0.66
C PHE A 188 -6.13 25.91 -1.51
N ASP A 189 -5.21 26.11 -2.45
CA ASP A 189 -5.25 27.17 -3.48
C ASP A 189 -6.24 26.87 -4.62
N CYS A 190 -6.99 25.77 -4.50
CA CYS A 190 -7.93 25.28 -5.50
C CYS A 190 -7.28 24.83 -6.82
N ASN A 191 -5.96 24.67 -6.87
CA ASN A 191 -5.26 24.28 -8.09
C ASN A 191 -4.79 22.82 -8.03
N ILE A 192 -4.91 22.12 -9.16
CA ILE A 192 -4.16 20.90 -9.45
C ILE A 192 -2.91 21.32 -10.22
N LYS A 193 -1.73 20.95 -9.72
CA LYS A 193 -0.46 21.17 -10.42
C LYS A 193 0.16 19.86 -10.83
N THR A 194 0.73 19.86 -12.02
CA THR A 194 1.41 18.70 -12.62
C THR A 194 2.91 18.96 -12.62
N TRP A 195 3.68 18.00 -12.12
CA TRP A 195 5.13 18.06 -11.98
C TRP A 195 5.77 16.91 -12.75
N ASP A 196 6.84 17.22 -13.46
CA ASP A 196 7.70 16.23 -14.06
C ASP A 196 8.71 15.73 -13.00
N LEU A 197 8.85 14.42 -12.80
CA LEU A 197 9.86 13.90 -11.87
C LEU A 197 11.28 13.99 -12.44
N GLU A 198 11.46 13.97 -13.76
CA GLU A 198 12.79 14.11 -14.37
C GLU A 198 13.32 15.54 -14.17
N ASN A 199 12.43 16.53 -14.23
CA ASN A 199 12.72 17.94 -14.01
C ASN A 199 11.81 18.53 -12.92
N PRO A 200 12.08 18.22 -11.63
CA PRO A 200 11.14 18.48 -10.54
C PRO A 200 10.94 19.98 -10.23
N SER A 201 11.74 20.86 -10.84
CA SER A 201 11.60 22.32 -10.74
C SER A 201 10.56 22.89 -11.72
N VAL A 202 10.08 22.10 -12.68
CA VAL A 202 9.17 22.54 -13.74
C VAL A 202 7.74 22.12 -13.43
N VAL A 203 6.83 23.11 -13.38
CA VAL A 203 5.39 22.88 -13.39
C VAL A 203 4.95 22.71 -14.85
N LEU A 204 4.48 21.52 -15.21
CA LEU A 204 4.02 21.21 -16.56
C LEU A 204 2.68 21.90 -16.87
N SER A 205 1.74 21.84 -15.93
CA SER A 205 0.43 22.47 -16.07
C SER A 205 -0.18 22.83 -14.72
N THR A 206 -1.08 23.81 -14.71
CA THR A 206 -1.84 24.22 -13.53
C THR A 206 -3.30 24.39 -13.93
N HIS A 207 -4.19 23.74 -13.18
CA HIS A 207 -5.63 23.76 -13.43
C HIS A 207 -6.34 24.25 -12.19
N SER A 208 -7.01 25.39 -12.32
CA SER A 208 -7.79 26.00 -11.25
C SER A 208 -9.19 25.42 -11.21
N LEU A 209 -9.58 24.90 -10.05
CA LEU A 209 -10.94 24.46 -9.73
C LEU A 209 -11.66 25.52 -8.90
N SER A 210 -12.97 25.37 -8.76
CA SER A 210 -13.82 26.30 -8.00
C SER A 210 -13.69 26.15 -6.48
N SER A 211 -12.99 25.13 -5.99
CA SER A 211 -12.92 24.80 -4.56
C SER A 211 -11.62 24.10 -4.20
N PRO A 212 -11.19 24.19 -2.91
CA PRO A 212 -10.01 23.51 -2.41
C PRO A 212 -10.04 22.00 -2.67
N ILE A 213 -8.89 21.42 -3.00
CA ILE A 213 -8.76 19.99 -3.27
C ILE A 213 -8.33 19.29 -1.99
N LEU A 214 -9.07 18.24 -1.62
CA LEU A 214 -8.80 17.44 -0.42
C LEU A 214 -8.26 16.05 -0.76
N CYS A 215 -8.60 15.50 -1.92
CA CYS A 215 -8.08 14.21 -2.32
C CYS A 215 -7.87 14.14 -3.83
N LEU A 216 -6.81 13.46 -4.23
CA LEU A 216 -6.48 13.11 -5.59
C LEU A 216 -6.20 11.61 -5.67
N ALA A 217 -6.62 10.98 -6.77
CA ALA A 217 -6.26 9.61 -7.10
C ALA A 217 -6.01 9.49 -8.59
N TYR A 218 -4.92 8.81 -8.96
CA TYR A 218 -4.58 8.51 -10.34
C TYR A 218 -4.67 7.00 -10.56
N SER A 219 -5.41 6.60 -11.60
CA SER A 219 -5.46 5.21 -12.08
C SER A 219 -5.87 5.20 -13.54
N ASP A 220 -5.23 4.34 -14.34
CA ASP A 220 -5.58 4.03 -15.74
C ASP A 220 -5.72 5.27 -16.62
N ASN A 221 -4.69 6.12 -16.60
CA ASN A 221 -4.66 7.38 -17.35
C ASN A 221 -5.78 8.36 -17.00
N ASN A 222 -6.40 8.22 -15.83
CA ASN A 222 -7.42 9.15 -15.36
C ASN A 222 -7.05 9.69 -13.98
N LEU A 223 -7.11 11.01 -13.85
CA LEU A 223 -6.95 11.70 -12.58
C LEU A 223 -8.33 12.02 -12.02
N THR A 224 -8.58 11.68 -10.76
CA THR A 224 -9.83 12.03 -10.08
C THR A 224 -9.53 12.94 -8.91
N SER A 225 -10.36 13.98 -8.72
CA SER A 225 -10.27 14.89 -7.58
C SER A 225 -11.55 14.90 -6.76
N GLY A 226 -11.40 14.91 -5.43
CA GLY A 226 -12.44 15.30 -4.49
C GLY A 226 -12.15 16.67 -3.89
N CYS A 227 -13.16 17.55 -3.95
CA CYS A 227 -13.05 18.93 -3.48
C CYS A 227 -13.83 19.18 -2.18
N TYR A 228 -13.44 20.23 -1.47
CA TYR A 228 -14.21 20.79 -0.35
C TYR A 228 -15.61 21.26 -0.80
N GLY A 229 -15.72 21.70 -2.06
CA GLY A 229 -16.95 22.08 -2.74
C GLY A 229 -17.91 20.91 -3.04
N ARG A 230 -17.67 19.71 -2.48
CA ARG A 230 -18.50 18.50 -2.61
C ARG A 230 -18.51 17.89 -4.02
N SER A 231 -17.76 18.48 -4.93
CA SER A 231 -17.63 17.98 -6.29
C SER A 231 -16.61 16.86 -6.37
N VAL A 232 -16.97 15.83 -7.14
CA VAL A 232 -16.06 14.81 -7.63
C VAL A 232 -15.87 15.07 -9.12
N SER A 233 -14.62 15.21 -9.55
CA SER A 233 -14.26 15.52 -10.93
C SER A 233 -13.30 14.47 -11.46
N LEU A 234 -13.53 14.01 -12.70
CA LEU A 234 -12.65 13.10 -13.43
C LEU A 234 -11.97 13.88 -14.56
N PHE A 235 -10.65 13.75 -14.70
CA PHE A 235 -9.82 14.41 -15.70
C PHE A 235 -9.03 13.39 -16.49
N ASP A 236 -8.82 13.67 -17.77
CA ASP A 236 -7.83 12.98 -18.59
C ASP A 236 -6.59 13.88 -18.71
N PRO A 237 -5.43 13.48 -18.18
CA PRO A 237 -4.20 14.30 -18.21
C PRO A 237 -3.75 14.62 -19.63
N ARG A 238 -4.07 13.77 -20.62
CA ARG A 238 -3.71 13.99 -22.04
C ARG A 238 -4.47 15.15 -22.66
N THR A 239 -5.63 15.50 -22.09
CA THR A 239 -6.51 16.58 -22.58
C THR A 239 -6.25 17.91 -21.90
N ASN A 240 -5.04 18.12 -21.37
CA ASN A 240 -4.70 19.31 -20.58
C ASN A 240 -5.65 19.45 -19.37
N LEU A 241 -5.91 18.33 -18.69
CA LEU A 241 -6.75 18.19 -17.49
C LEU A 241 -8.09 18.93 -17.58
N GLN A 242 -8.76 18.86 -18.74
CA GLN A 242 -10.17 19.26 -18.80
C GLN A 242 -11.05 18.21 -18.09
N PRO A 243 -12.06 18.62 -17.31
CA PRO A 243 -12.94 17.68 -16.64
C PRO A 243 -13.75 16.90 -17.67
N VAL A 244 -13.52 15.59 -17.73
CA VAL A 244 -14.32 14.63 -18.53
C VAL A 244 -15.77 14.67 -18.04
N TRP A 245 -15.94 14.75 -16.72
CA TRP A 245 -17.19 15.08 -16.06
C TRP A 245 -16.94 15.58 -14.63
N GLN A 246 -17.94 16.27 -14.08
CA GLN A 246 -17.96 16.75 -12.71
C GLN A 246 -19.37 16.51 -12.13
N HIS A 247 -19.44 15.87 -10.96
CA HIS A 247 -20.68 15.59 -10.27
C HIS A 247 -20.68 16.13 -8.84
N ILE A 248 -21.85 16.52 -8.36
CA ILE A 248 -22.09 16.99 -6.99
C ILE A 248 -23.22 16.14 -6.40
N HIS A 249 -22.88 14.99 -5.83
CA HIS A 249 -23.85 14.12 -5.15
C HIS A 249 -23.70 14.12 -3.63
N HIS A 250 -22.52 14.45 -3.11
CA HIS A 250 -22.27 14.53 -1.68
C HIS A 250 -22.87 15.78 -1.05
N GLN A 251 -23.32 15.63 0.21
CA GLN A 251 -23.88 16.75 0.99
C GLN A 251 -22.79 17.54 1.74
N ARG A 252 -21.60 16.96 1.86
CA ARG A 252 -20.44 17.48 2.60
C ARG A 252 -19.15 17.34 1.78
N PRO A 253 -18.01 17.90 2.24
CA PRO A 253 -16.72 17.76 1.57
C PRO A 253 -16.34 16.31 1.28
N VAL A 254 -15.68 16.08 0.15
CA VAL A 254 -15.13 14.76 -0.22
C VAL A 254 -13.73 14.64 0.34
N ILE A 255 -13.50 13.69 1.24
CA ILE A 255 -12.25 13.59 2.03
C ILE A 255 -11.27 12.61 1.39
N CYS A 256 -11.78 11.50 0.88
CA CYS A 256 -10.98 10.45 0.28
C CYS A 256 -11.58 10.01 -1.05
N ILE A 257 -10.73 9.61 -1.98
CA ILE A 257 -11.13 9.13 -3.29
C ILE A 257 -10.18 8.04 -3.73
N VAL A 258 -10.72 7.01 -4.38
CA VAL A 258 -9.94 5.96 -5.02
C VAL A 258 -10.52 5.71 -6.41
N ASN A 259 -9.65 5.30 -7.31
CA ASN A 259 -9.93 5.16 -8.72
C ASN A 259 -9.47 3.78 -9.16
N ASP A 260 -10.30 3.09 -9.94
CA ASP A 260 -10.05 1.78 -10.56
C ASP A 260 -10.43 1.87 -12.05
N ASP A 261 -10.04 0.91 -12.88
CA ASP A 261 -10.30 0.85 -14.32
C ASP A 261 -11.73 1.25 -14.69
N LYS A 262 -12.71 0.74 -13.92
CA LYS A 262 -14.14 0.86 -14.21
C LYS A 262 -14.85 1.85 -13.28
N HIS A 263 -14.36 2.04 -12.07
CA HIS A 263 -15.10 2.71 -11.01
C HIS A 263 -14.32 3.87 -10.38
N VAL A 264 -15.06 4.89 -9.97
CA VAL A 264 -14.56 5.95 -9.08
C VAL A 264 -15.31 5.81 -7.76
N ILE A 265 -14.59 5.76 -6.65
CA ILE A 265 -15.16 5.60 -5.32
C ILE A 265 -14.79 6.82 -4.49
N SER A 266 -15.78 7.57 -4.01
CA SER A 266 -15.56 8.76 -3.18
C SER A 266 -16.17 8.61 -1.80
N GLY A 267 -15.42 9.01 -0.78
CA GLY A 267 -15.86 9.06 0.60
C GLY A 267 -15.97 10.51 1.09
N SER A 268 -17.05 10.82 1.78
CA SER A 268 -17.35 12.18 2.24
C SER A 268 -17.63 12.24 3.75
N GLU A 269 -17.47 13.44 4.32
CA GLU A 269 -17.85 13.74 5.70
C GLU A 269 -19.35 13.51 5.99
N ASP A 270 -20.19 13.35 4.96
CA ASP A 270 -21.61 13.00 5.10
C ASP A 270 -21.85 11.53 5.48
N LYS A 271 -20.78 10.78 5.76
CA LYS A 271 -20.78 9.35 6.08
C LYS A 271 -21.17 8.44 4.93
N SER A 272 -21.27 8.99 3.72
CA SER A 272 -21.54 8.22 2.52
C SER A 272 -20.27 7.93 1.74
N ILE A 273 -20.24 6.73 1.16
CA ILE A 273 -19.36 6.35 0.08
C ILE A 273 -20.23 6.22 -1.17
N ILE A 274 -19.83 6.91 -2.23
CA ILE A 274 -20.53 6.85 -3.51
C ILE A 274 -19.61 6.20 -4.54
N VAL A 275 -20.13 5.18 -5.22
CA VAL A 275 -19.46 4.49 -6.31
C VAL A 275 -20.04 4.95 -7.63
N TYR A 276 -19.19 5.43 -8.52
CA TYR A 276 -19.53 5.88 -9.87
C TYR A 276 -18.99 4.90 -10.90
N ASP A 277 -19.78 4.64 -11.94
CA ASP A 277 -19.31 3.99 -13.16
C ASP A 277 -18.66 5.05 -14.07
N LYS A 278 -17.41 4.83 -14.46
CA LYS A 278 -16.68 5.72 -15.39
C LYS A 278 -17.32 5.77 -16.78
N SER A 279 -17.80 4.62 -17.27
CA SER A 279 -18.35 4.48 -18.61
C SER A 279 -19.75 5.07 -18.68
N ALA A 280 -20.62 4.68 -17.75
CA ALA A 280 -21.99 5.18 -17.71
C ALA A 280 -22.11 6.60 -17.13
N ARG A 281 -21.07 7.09 -16.44
CA ARG A 281 -21.04 8.40 -15.75
C ARG A 281 -22.20 8.61 -14.79
N LYS A 282 -22.61 7.53 -14.12
CA LYS A 282 -23.73 7.52 -13.19
C LYS A 282 -23.30 6.94 -11.85
N VAL A 283 -24.03 7.32 -10.82
CA VAL A 283 -23.95 6.68 -9.50
C VAL A 283 -24.46 5.26 -9.63
N LEU A 284 -23.62 4.28 -9.30
CA LEU A 284 -24.00 2.87 -9.18
C LEU A 284 -24.61 2.60 -7.81
N LYS A 285 -23.92 3.03 -6.76
CA LYS A 285 -24.26 2.69 -5.38
C LYS A 285 -23.90 3.81 -4.43
N THR A 286 -24.71 3.96 -3.39
CA THR A 286 -24.41 4.78 -2.22
C THR A 286 -24.44 3.87 -0.99
N ILE A 287 -23.36 3.90 -0.22
CA ILE A 287 -23.16 3.11 1.00
C ILE A 287 -23.05 4.09 2.15
N ASN A 288 -23.84 3.90 3.21
CA ASN A 288 -23.78 4.74 4.39
C ASN A 288 -23.07 3.99 5.52
N LEU A 289 -22.10 4.65 6.15
CA LEU A 289 -21.34 4.14 7.30
C LEU A 289 -21.77 4.82 8.60
N GLU A 290 -21.37 4.27 9.74
CA GLU A 290 -21.69 4.82 11.06
C GLU A 290 -20.91 6.10 11.36
N GLY A 291 -19.62 6.14 11.02
CA GLY A 291 -18.79 7.34 10.93
C GLY A 291 -18.46 7.71 9.50
N PHE A 292 -17.72 8.80 9.32
CA PHE A 292 -17.36 9.25 7.98
C PHE A 292 -15.97 8.75 7.54
N PRO A 293 -15.85 8.25 6.31
CA PRO A 293 -14.59 7.74 5.79
C PRO A 293 -13.54 8.86 5.70
N LEU A 294 -12.34 8.58 6.22
CA LEU A 294 -11.19 9.48 6.15
C LEU A 294 -10.14 9.01 5.15
N SER A 295 -10.00 7.70 5.00
CA SER A 295 -9.00 7.10 4.13
C SER A 295 -9.56 5.85 3.46
N MET A 296 -9.09 5.58 2.25
CA MET A 296 -9.52 4.44 1.45
C MET A 296 -8.32 3.89 0.71
N SER A 297 -8.31 2.57 0.52
CA SER A 297 -7.33 1.86 -0.29
C SER A 297 -8.04 0.78 -1.08
N TYR A 298 -7.77 0.73 -2.38
CA TYR A 298 -8.33 -0.23 -3.32
C TYR A 298 -7.19 -0.94 -4.04
N GLU A 299 -7.00 -2.22 -3.75
CA GLU A 299 -6.00 -3.08 -4.38
C GLU A 299 -6.54 -4.51 -4.42
N TYR A 300 -6.11 -5.31 -5.39
CA TYR A 300 -6.46 -6.75 -5.50
C TYR A 300 -7.98 -7.05 -5.42
N GLY A 301 -8.82 -6.13 -5.91
CA GLY A 301 -10.27 -6.27 -5.86
C GLY A 301 -10.87 -6.17 -4.44
N GLN A 302 -10.19 -5.49 -3.51
CA GLN A 302 -10.67 -5.24 -2.16
C GLN A 302 -10.68 -3.74 -1.90
N LEU A 303 -11.79 -3.23 -1.34
CA LEU A 303 -11.87 -1.85 -0.86
C LEU A 303 -11.85 -1.83 0.66
N LEU A 304 -10.80 -1.26 1.22
CA LEU A 304 -10.70 -0.99 2.66
C LEU A 304 -10.92 0.50 2.93
N VAL A 305 -11.70 0.78 3.97
CA VAL A 305 -12.04 2.15 4.37
C VAL A 305 -11.75 2.34 5.84
N GLY A 306 -10.98 3.37 6.18
CA GLY A 306 -10.73 3.79 7.55
C GLY A 306 -11.69 4.91 7.98
N ASP A 307 -12.31 4.73 9.13
CA ASP A 307 -13.28 5.67 9.71
C ASP A 307 -12.67 6.52 10.85
N VAL A 308 -13.37 7.60 11.21
CA VAL A 308 -13.08 8.51 12.33
C VAL A 308 -13.16 7.81 13.68
N LEU A 309 -13.96 6.75 13.78
CA LEU A 309 -14.14 5.98 15.01
C LEU A 309 -13.01 4.95 15.24
N GLY A 310 -12.06 4.81 14.31
CA GLY A 310 -11.01 3.80 14.40
C GLY A 310 -11.41 2.44 13.81
N SER A 311 -12.54 2.37 13.12
CA SER A 311 -13.02 1.16 12.45
C SER A 311 -12.49 1.05 11.03
N ILE A 312 -12.21 -0.18 10.60
CA ILE A 312 -11.88 -0.54 9.22
C ILE A 312 -13.09 -1.24 8.61
N HIS A 313 -13.61 -0.72 7.52
CA HIS A 313 -14.71 -1.31 6.78
C HIS A 313 -14.18 -2.00 5.51
N VAL A 314 -14.63 -3.22 5.27
CA VAL A 314 -14.29 -4.01 4.08
C VAL A 314 -15.50 -4.06 3.16
N ILE A 315 -15.32 -3.59 1.94
CA ILE A 315 -16.36 -3.56 0.91
C ILE A 315 -15.90 -4.46 -0.24
N ASP A 316 -16.82 -5.28 -0.76
CA ASP A 316 -16.58 -6.18 -1.88
C ASP A 316 -16.97 -5.51 -3.23
N PRO A 317 -16.00 -5.14 -4.07
CA PRO A 317 -16.25 -4.63 -5.41
C PRO A 317 -16.50 -5.74 -6.45
N VAL A 318 -16.02 -6.97 -6.22
CA VAL A 318 -15.99 -8.06 -7.20
C VAL A 318 -17.39 -8.57 -7.52
N SER A 319 -18.27 -8.62 -6.52
CA SER A 319 -19.68 -8.97 -6.72
C SER A 319 -20.47 -7.91 -7.50
N GLY A 320 -19.89 -6.74 -7.77
CA GLY A 320 -20.52 -5.64 -8.49
C GLY A 320 -21.58 -4.87 -7.71
N ASN A 321 -21.96 -5.36 -6.51
CA ASN A 321 -22.95 -4.72 -5.66
C ASN A 321 -22.36 -3.73 -4.66
N PHE A 322 -21.04 -3.77 -4.44
CA PHE A 322 -20.32 -2.97 -3.45
C PHE A 322 -20.96 -3.05 -2.07
N ASP A 323 -21.26 -4.27 -1.62
CA ASP A 323 -21.88 -4.48 -0.32
C ASP A 323 -20.81 -4.42 0.78
N LEU A 324 -21.18 -3.78 1.90
CA LEU A 324 -20.35 -3.75 3.10
C LEU A 324 -20.31 -5.16 3.69
N LEU A 325 -19.16 -5.82 3.61
CA LEU A 325 -19.01 -7.19 4.12
C LEU A 325 -18.94 -7.17 5.65
N LYS A 326 -17.93 -6.49 6.18
CA LYS A 326 -17.61 -6.47 7.61
C LYS A 326 -16.95 -5.17 8.02
N SER A 327 -17.13 -4.84 9.29
CA SER A 327 -16.46 -3.75 9.96
C SER A 327 -15.64 -4.33 11.11
N TYR A 328 -14.37 -3.98 11.17
CA TYR A 328 -13.43 -4.45 12.18
C TYR A 328 -12.94 -3.28 13.02
N GLU A 329 -12.70 -3.52 14.30
CA GLU A 329 -11.96 -2.57 15.13
C GLU A 329 -10.47 -2.79 14.88
N SER A 330 -9.78 -1.77 14.34
CA SER A 330 -8.30 -1.78 14.22
C SER A 330 -7.59 -1.76 15.59
N GLY A 331 -8.37 -1.52 16.65
CA GLY A 331 -7.95 -1.23 18.00
C GLY A 331 -7.37 0.18 18.19
N HIS A 332 -7.33 1.02 17.15
CA HIS A 332 -6.97 2.43 17.31
C HIS A 332 -7.96 3.14 18.23
N LYS A 333 -7.46 4.05 19.07
CA LYS A 333 -8.32 4.80 20.01
C LYS A 333 -8.98 6.01 19.35
N THR A 334 -8.48 6.42 18.19
CA THR A 334 -8.88 7.63 17.49
C THR A 334 -8.98 7.37 15.99
N LYS A 335 -9.34 8.42 15.24
CA LYS A 335 -9.53 8.38 13.79
C LYS A 335 -8.36 7.77 13.01
N ILE A 336 -8.69 7.01 11.97
CA ILE A 336 -7.72 6.46 11.01
C ILE A 336 -7.50 7.49 9.91
N THR A 337 -6.33 8.10 9.88
CA THR A 337 -5.97 9.18 8.94
C THR A 337 -5.47 8.64 7.60
N GLY A 338 -5.02 7.38 7.57
CA GLY A 338 -4.51 6.71 6.38
C GLY A 338 -4.62 5.20 6.52
N ILE A 339 -4.98 4.55 5.41
CA ILE A 339 -5.01 3.11 5.27
C ILE A 339 -4.35 2.75 3.96
N GLN A 340 -3.52 1.73 3.99
CA GLN A 340 -2.99 1.10 2.78
C GLN A 340 -2.93 -0.41 3.01
N HIS A 341 -3.30 -1.17 2.01
CA HIS A 341 -3.15 -2.62 2.06
C HIS A 341 -2.28 -3.11 0.93
N SER A 342 -1.72 -4.29 1.15
CA SER A 342 -0.96 -5.12 0.22
C SER A 342 -1.47 -6.55 0.33
N LEU A 343 -0.93 -7.49 -0.43
CA LEU A 343 -1.31 -8.90 -0.26
C LEU A 343 -0.88 -9.43 1.11
N GLY A 344 0.26 -8.95 1.62
CA GLY A 344 0.84 -9.45 2.86
C GLY A 344 0.39 -8.74 4.14
N SER A 345 0.03 -7.45 4.08
CA SER A 345 -0.32 -6.68 5.29
C SER A 345 -1.30 -5.53 5.03
N VAL A 346 -2.06 -5.16 6.06
CA VAL A 346 -2.87 -3.93 6.09
C VAL A 346 -2.22 -2.97 7.08
N MET A 347 -1.81 -1.81 6.61
CA MET A 347 -1.20 -0.76 7.43
C MET A 347 -2.22 0.35 7.68
N THR A 348 -2.41 0.70 8.96
CA THR A 348 -3.28 1.81 9.37
C THR A 348 -2.52 2.81 10.20
N CYS A 349 -2.78 4.10 9.98
CA CYS A 349 -2.24 5.17 10.80
C CYS A 349 -3.35 5.98 11.46
N SER A 350 -3.05 6.52 12.65
CA SER A 350 -4.02 7.25 13.44
C SER A 350 -3.41 8.47 14.14
N THR A 351 -4.28 9.37 14.56
CA THR A 351 -3.92 10.48 15.46
C THR A 351 -3.55 10.03 16.87
N ASP A 352 -3.69 8.74 17.20
CA ASP A 352 -3.20 8.19 18.47
C ASP A 352 -1.66 8.02 18.49
N LYS A 353 -0.98 8.55 17.47
CA LYS A 353 0.48 8.53 17.28
C LYS A 353 1.04 7.15 16.94
N THR A 354 0.16 6.22 16.58
CA THR A 354 0.54 4.86 16.22
C THR A 354 0.26 4.56 14.75
N ILE A 355 1.14 3.75 14.19
CA ILE A 355 0.90 3.01 12.96
C ILE A 355 0.77 1.54 13.36
N ARG A 356 -0.25 0.86 12.85
CA ARG A 356 -0.47 -0.56 13.12
C ARG A 356 -0.34 -1.32 11.83
N VAL A 357 0.41 -2.41 11.90
CA VAL A 357 0.50 -3.39 10.82
C VAL A 357 -0.35 -4.58 11.23
N LEU A 358 -1.35 -4.86 10.41
CA LEU A 358 -2.36 -5.88 10.64
C LEU A 358 -2.23 -7.00 9.61
N GLU A 359 -2.61 -8.21 10.02
CA GLU A 359 -2.75 -9.32 9.09
C GLU A 359 -3.97 -9.09 8.17
N PRO A 360 -3.86 -9.36 6.85
CA PRO A 360 -4.92 -9.11 5.88
C PRO A 360 -5.99 -10.21 5.89
N SER A 361 -6.35 -10.72 7.08
CA SER A 361 -7.28 -11.85 7.23
C SER A 361 -8.57 -11.46 7.93
N GLU A 362 -9.57 -12.33 7.85
CA GLU A 362 -10.82 -12.15 8.57
C GLU A 362 -10.55 -12.03 10.08
N ASN A 363 -10.95 -10.90 10.67
CA ASN A 363 -10.51 -10.42 11.99
C ASN A 363 -9.00 -10.14 12.03
N PRO A 364 -8.58 -8.97 11.52
CA PRO A 364 -7.16 -8.64 11.40
C PRO A 364 -6.49 -8.63 12.79
N SER A 365 -5.52 -9.53 12.99
CA SER A 365 -4.67 -9.51 14.18
C SER A 365 -3.58 -8.45 14.02
N ILE A 366 -3.14 -7.86 15.14
CA ILE A 366 -2.07 -6.85 15.12
C ILE A 366 -0.73 -7.58 15.11
N ILE A 367 0.01 -7.47 14.01
CA ILE A 367 1.39 -7.97 13.91
C ILE A 367 2.30 -7.09 14.76
N THR A 368 2.19 -5.77 14.59
CA THR A 368 3.04 -4.81 15.29
C THR A 368 2.41 -3.42 15.39
N VAL A 369 2.75 -2.73 16.48
CA VAL A 369 2.44 -1.31 16.70
C VAL A 369 3.75 -0.50 16.62
N LEU A 370 3.78 0.49 15.74
CA LEU A 370 4.87 1.46 15.61
C LEU A 370 4.44 2.75 16.31
N ASN A 371 5.24 3.24 17.25
CA ASN A 371 4.98 4.50 17.93
C ASN A 371 5.90 5.58 17.36
N VAL A 372 5.31 6.59 16.74
CA VAL A 372 6.04 7.67 16.03
C VAL A 372 6.19 8.91 16.93
N GLY A 373 5.57 8.93 18.11
CA GLY A 373 5.65 10.04 19.08
C GLY A 373 4.82 11.29 18.73
N SER A 374 4.36 11.39 17.48
CA SER A 374 3.59 12.50 16.90
C SER A 374 2.38 11.98 16.12
N GLU A 375 1.40 12.84 15.87
CA GLU A 375 0.19 12.45 15.12
C GLU A 375 0.53 12.19 13.65
N VAL A 376 0.12 11.03 13.12
CA VAL A 376 0.39 10.66 11.73
C VAL A 376 -0.73 11.15 10.84
N SER A 377 -0.41 11.93 9.82
CA SER A 377 -1.38 12.52 8.90
C SER A 377 -1.70 11.60 7.73
N LYS A 378 -0.68 10.91 7.18
CA LYS A 378 -0.84 9.97 6.08
C LYS A 378 0.32 8.97 6.04
N ILE A 379 0.06 7.80 5.47
CA ILE A 379 1.06 6.76 5.19
C ILE A 379 1.12 6.47 3.70
N SER A 380 2.29 6.01 3.27
CA SER A 380 2.48 5.38 1.97
C SER A 380 3.47 4.22 2.15
N ALA A 381 3.06 3.04 1.76
CA ALA A 381 3.81 1.80 1.78
C ALA A 381 4.00 1.31 0.35
N TYR A 382 5.11 0.65 0.08
CA TYR A 382 5.33 -0.06 -1.17
C TYR A 382 6.23 -1.25 -0.86
N LYS A 383 5.73 -2.46 -1.11
CA LYS A 383 6.35 -3.71 -0.65
C LYS A 383 6.72 -3.58 0.84
N THR A 384 8.00 -3.66 1.16
CA THR A 384 8.55 -3.65 2.52
C THR A 384 8.88 -2.25 3.04
N THR A 385 8.89 -1.23 2.18
CA THR A 385 9.17 0.15 2.57
C THR A 385 7.90 0.85 3.05
N LEU A 386 7.99 1.52 4.19
CA LEU A 386 6.90 2.34 4.72
C LEU A 386 7.41 3.77 4.93
N ALA A 387 6.59 4.76 4.56
CA ALA A 387 6.80 6.16 4.87
C ALA A 387 5.57 6.73 5.56
N SER A 388 5.77 7.56 6.57
CA SER A 388 4.72 8.29 7.27
C SER A 388 5.00 9.78 7.29
N ALA A 389 3.93 10.55 7.06
CA ALA A 389 3.89 11.99 7.27
C ALA A 389 3.41 12.27 8.69
N ASN A 390 4.18 13.09 9.41
CA ASN A 390 3.87 13.43 10.79
C ASN A 390 3.46 14.90 10.91
N THR A 391 2.68 15.19 11.94
CA THR A 391 2.23 16.55 12.25
C THR A 391 3.37 17.42 12.81
N ASP A 392 4.39 16.81 13.40
CA ASP A 392 5.57 17.47 13.99
C ASP A 392 6.65 17.75 12.93
N ASP A 393 6.24 18.22 11.75
CA ASP A 393 7.08 18.65 10.63
C ASP A 393 8.08 17.61 10.10
N SER A 394 7.93 16.37 10.55
CA SER A 394 8.86 15.27 10.32
C SER A 394 8.28 14.22 9.39
N ILE A 395 9.18 13.47 8.77
CA ILE A 395 8.86 12.29 7.97
C ILE A 395 9.58 11.11 8.60
N SER A 396 8.88 10.01 8.80
CA SER A 396 9.49 8.76 9.26
C SER A 396 9.47 7.76 8.12
N ILE A 397 10.61 7.14 7.84
CA ILE A 397 10.77 6.14 6.79
C ILE A 397 11.31 4.88 7.46
N TRP A 398 10.66 3.75 7.19
CA TRP A 398 11.09 2.43 7.61
C TRP A 398 11.60 1.66 6.39
N LEU A 399 12.85 1.23 6.44
CA LEU A 399 13.48 0.38 5.43
C LEU A 399 13.89 -0.95 6.04
N PRO A 400 13.78 -2.07 5.31
CA PRO A 400 14.36 -3.33 5.75
C PRO A 400 15.88 -3.16 5.88
N LYS A 401 16.49 -3.78 6.89
CA LYS A 401 17.94 -3.96 6.92
C LYS A 401 18.28 -4.96 5.81
N GLU A 402 19.27 -4.65 4.99
CA GLU A 402 19.82 -5.69 4.11
C GLU A 402 20.43 -6.76 5.02
N GLU A 403 19.94 -8.00 4.90
CA GLU A 403 20.66 -9.14 5.45
C GLU A 403 21.98 -9.21 4.67
N GLU A 404 23.12 -9.08 5.35
CA GLU A 404 24.39 -9.51 4.77
C GLU A 404 24.21 -10.99 4.39
N GLU A 405 24.01 -11.26 3.10
CA GLU A 405 23.99 -12.63 2.58
C GLU A 405 25.32 -13.30 2.97
N LEU A 406 25.24 -14.24 3.89
CA LEU A 406 26.35 -15.05 4.42
C LEU A 406 26.83 -16.10 3.43
#